data_AF-T5A7A4-F1
#
_entry.id   AF-T5A7A4-F1
#
_cell.length_a   1.000
_cell.length_b   1.000
_cell.length_c   1.000
_cell.angle_alpha   90.00
_cell.angle_beta   90.00
_cell.angle_gamma   90.00
#
_symmetry.space_group_name_H-M   'P 1'
#
loop_
_entity.id
_entity.type
_entity.pdbx_description
1 polymer ?
#
loop_
_entity_poly.entity_id
_entity_poly.type
_entity_poly.pdbx_seq_one_letter_code
_entity_poly.pdbx_strand_id
1 'polypeptide(L)'
;MGDPNASIPTVEPIIGRPMFAAHVPSSKVLFLSQAAVAAGQAAAYALRSRVEPVRGCRSVSKRDMRLNDAMPAIHVDPESYSVRADGEPCVAAPAETLPLSQAYYVY
;
A
#
# COMPACT_ATOMS: atom_id res chain seq x y z
N MET A 1 -7.39 -16.10 -13.62
CA MET A 1 -8.55 -17.00 -13.82
C MET A 1 -8.87 -16.99 -15.30
N GLY A 2 -8.87 -18.17 -15.93
CA GLY A 2 -9.12 -18.34 -17.35
C GLY A 2 -10.56 -18.04 -17.80
N ASP A 3 -10.93 -18.52 -18.97
CA ASP A 3 -12.30 -18.47 -19.50
C ASP A 3 -13.28 -19.27 -18.59
N PRO A 4 -14.32 -18.62 -18.02
CA PRO A 4 -15.33 -19.30 -17.21
C PRO A 4 -16.16 -20.36 -17.93
N ASN A 5 -16.22 -20.35 -19.27
CA ASN A 5 -16.98 -21.33 -20.06
C ASN A 5 -16.11 -22.51 -20.55
N ALA A 6 -14.82 -22.53 -20.21
CA ALA A 6 -13.92 -23.60 -20.62
C ALA A 6 -14.06 -24.87 -19.76
N SER A 7 -13.48 -25.98 -20.23
CA SER A 7 -13.50 -27.25 -19.52
C SER A 7 -12.73 -27.24 -18.19
N ILE A 8 -11.73 -26.36 -18.04
CA ILE A 8 -10.91 -26.17 -16.83
C ILE A 8 -10.48 -24.68 -16.70
N PRO A 9 -10.16 -24.19 -15.48
CA PRO A 9 -9.95 -22.75 -15.21
C PRO A 9 -8.63 -22.15 -15.72
N THR A 10 -7.78 -22.95 -16.37
CA THR A 10 -6.48 -22.54 -16.93
C THR A 10 -6.53 -22.21 -18.42
N VAL A 11 -7.70 -22.33 -19.06
CA VAL A 11 -7.87 -21.98 -20.47
C VAL A 11 -7.86 -20.47 -20.64
N GLU A 12 -7.09 -19.95 -21.58
CA GLU A 12 -6.97 -18.52 -21.86
C GLU A 12 -8.31 -17.87 -22.25
N PRO A 13 -8.55 -16.58 -21.96
CA PRO A 13 -7.61 -15.60 -21.38
C PRO A 13 -7.54 -15.63 -19.85
N ILE A 14 -6.31 -15.73 -19.31
CA ILE A 14 -6.02 -15.67 -17.88
C ILE A 14 -5.80 -14.21 -17.47
N ILE A 15 -6.81 -13.64 -16.81
CA ILE A 15 -6.76 -12.28 -16.26
C ILE A 15 -7.13 -12.27 -14.77
N GLY A 16 -6.83 -11.16 -14.10
CA GLY A 16 -7.33 -10.88 -12.75
C GLY A 16 -8.84 -10.72 -12.76
N ARG A 17 -9.55 -11.51 -11.94
CA ARG A 17 -11.02 -11.47 -11.82
C ARG A 17 -11.40 -11.43 -10.34
N PRO A 18 -12.44 -10.66 -9.94
CA PRO A 18 -12.98 -10.74 -8.59
C PRO A 18 -13.44 -12.16 -8.28
N MET A 19 -13.14 -12.63 -7.07
CA MET A 19 -13.62 -13.90 -6.53
C MET A 19 -14.72 -13.65 -5.50
N PHE A 20 -15.39 -14.71 -5.03
CA PHE A 20 -16.59 -14.61 -4.18
C PHE A 20 -16.44 -13.68 -2.97
N ALA A 21 -15.27 -13.68 -2.29
CA ALA A 21 -15.03 -12.84 -1.12
C ALA A 21 -15.19 -11.33 -1.39
N ALA A 22 -14.96 -10.87 -2.63
CA ALA A 22 -15.14 -9.46 -2.99
C ALA A 22 -16.61 -9.00 -2.88
N HIS A 23 -17.56 -9.94 -2.95
CA HIS A 23 -19.00 -9.67 -2.85
C HIS A 23 -19.55 -9.83 -1.43
N VAL A 24 -18.71 -10.22 -0.46
CA VAL A 24 -19.11 -10.44 0.93
C VAL A 24 -18.63 -9.25 1.78
N PRO A 25 -19.51 -8.35 2.22
CA PRO A 25 -19.08 -7.14 2.95
C PRO A 25 -18.25 -7.42 4.21
N SER A 26 -18.49 -8.53 4.90
CA SER A 26 -17.77 -8.92 6.12
C SER A 26 -16.35 -9.44 5.88
N SER A 27 -15.94 -9.67 4.61
CA SER A 27 -14.58 -10.10 4.25
C SER A 27 -13.55 -8.97 4.29
N LYS A 28 -14.00 -7.72 4.46
CA LYS A 28 -13.15 -6.52 4.51
C LYS A 28 -13.38 -5.71 5.77
N VAL A 29 -12.39 -4.86 6.07
CA VAL A 29 -12.40 -3.93 7.19
C VAL A 29 -12.44 -2.50 6.68
N LEU A 30 -13.28 -1.69 7.31
CA LEU A 30 -13.27 -0.24 7.19
C LEU A 30 -12.65 0.34 8.46
N PHE A 31 -11.61 1.14 8.32
CA PHE A 31 -10.98 1.81 9.44
C PHE A 31 -11.59 3.19 9.64
N LEU A 32 -12.10 3.46 10.85
CA LEU A 32 -12.69 4.75 11.21
C LEU A 32 -11.94 5.37 12.39
N SER A 33 -12.14 6.67 12.63
CA SER A 33 -11.67 7.28 13.87
C SER A 33 -12.40 6.68 15.08
N GLN A 34 -11.71 6.63 16.23
CA GLN A 34 -12.33 6.17 17.47
C GLN A 34 -13.59 6.98 17.82
N ALA A 35 -13.60 8.29 17.54
CA ALA A 35 -14.75 9.16 17.74
C ALA A 35 -15.96 8.77 16.87
N ALA A 36 -15.75 8.43 15.60
CA ALA A 36 -16.83 8.02 14.70
C ALA A 36 -17.44 6.67 15.12
N VAL A 37 -16.61 5.74 15.58
CA VAL A 37 -17.07 4.45 16.14
C VAL A 37 -17.89 4.68 17.41
N ALA A 38 -17.39 5.52 18.33
CA ALA A 38 -18.09 5.86 19.57
C ALA A 38 -19.43 6.60 19.31
N ALA A 39 -19.51 7.42 18.27
CA ALA A 39 -20.73 8.11 17.85
C ALA A 39 -21.72 7.23 17.08
N GLY A 40 -21.46 5.92 16.95
CA GLY A 40 -22.37 4.98 16.29
C GLY A 40 -22.52 5.16 14.77
N GLN A 41 -21.57 5.86 14.13
CA GLN A 41 -21.67 6.23 12.70
C GLN A 41 -21.77 5.02 11.76
N ALA A 42 -21.16 3.89 12.14
CA ALA A 42 -21.25 2.66 11.38
C ALA A 42 -22.71 2.17 11.23
N ALA A 43 -23.49 2.24 12.32
CA ALA A 43 -24.90 1.89 12.30
C ALA A 43 -25.73 2.97 11.59
N ALA A 44 -25.44 4.26 11.84
CA ALA A 44 -26.13 5.38 11.20
C ALA A 44 -26.06 5.33 9.66
N TYR A 45 -24.94 4.87 9.10
CA TYR A 45 -24.75 4.69 7.66
C TYR A 45 -25.06 3.29 7.14
N ALA A 46 -25.60 2.41 7.98
CA ALA A 46 -25.91 1.02 7.64
C ALA A 46 -24.70 0.27 7.00
N LEU A 47 -23.49 0.51 7.52
CA LEU A 47 -22.28 -0.13 7.03
C LEU A 47 -22.35 -1.64 7.28
N ARG A 48 -22.22 -2.43 6.21
CA ARG A 48 -22.27 -3.90 6.26
C ARG A 48 -20.91 -4.56 6.47
N SER A 49 -19.82 -3.81 6.32
CA SER A 49 -18.45 -4.30 6.50
C SER A 49 -18.01 -4.23 7.94
N ARG A 50 -17.00 -5.04 8.33
CA ARG A 50 -16.40 -4.93 9.65
C ARG A 50 -15.79 -3.54 9.81
N VAL A 51 -16.06 -2.89 10.93
CA VAL A 51 -15.51 -1.56 11.24
C VAL A 51 -14.55 -1.70 12.40
N GLU A 52 -13.35 -1.14 12.25
CA GLU A 52 -12.32 -1.11 13.31
C GLU A 52 -11.85 0.32 13.57
N PRO A 53 -11.74 0.75 14.85
CA PRO A 53 -11.19 2.06 15.17
C PRO A 53 -9.66 2.09 14.98
N VAL A 54 -9.15 3.12 14.31
CA VAL A 54 -7.70 3.41 14.30
C VAL A 54 -7.23 3.83 15.69
N ARG A 55 -6.04 3.37 16.09
CA ARG A 55 -5.43 3.63 17.41
C ARG A 55 -3.91 3.71 17.30
N GLY A 56 -3.25 4.34 18.28
CA GLY A 56 -1.79 4.41 18.34
C GLY A 56 -1.14 5.43 17.39
N CYS A 57 -1.92 6.26 16.68
CA CYS A 57 -1.39 7.15 15.64
C CYS A 57 -0.52 8.32 16.15
N ARG A 58 -0.43 8.52 17.47
CA ARG A 58 0.35 9.59 18.11
C ARG A 58 1.56 9.09 18.89
N SER A 59 1.68 7.78 19.09
CA SER A 59 2.79 7.17 19.82
C SER A 59 3.86 6.59 18.90
N VAL A 60 3.55 6.36 17.62
CA VAL A 60 4.53 5.87 16.64
C VAL A 60 5.56 6.96 16.34
N SER A 61 6.81 6.54 16.24
CA SER A 61 7.98 7.34 15.92
C SER A 61 8.74 6.71 14.76
N LYS A 62 9.83 7.36 14.31
CA LYS A 62 10.73 6.79 13.29
C LYS A 62 11.33 5.44 13.73
N ARG A 63 11.51 5.23 15.03
CA ARG A 63 12.06 3.97 15.60
C ARG A 63 11.12 2.78 15.47
N ASP A 64 9.83 3.02 15.25
CA ASP A 64 8.84 1.95 15.09
C ASP A 64 8.76 1.43 13.64
N MET A 65 9.49 2.07 12.71
CA MET A 65 9.55 1.66 11.31
C MET A 65 10.44 0.43 11.14
N ARG A 66 9.83 -0.75 11.05
CA ARG A 66 10.55 -2.02 10.87
C ARG A 66 11.48 -1.98 9.66
N LEU A 67 12.75 -2.33 9.89
CA LEU A 67 13.81 -2.38 8.88
C LEU A 67 14.15 -1.01 8.25
N ASN A 68 13.58 0.10 8.74
CA ASN A 68 13.64 1.42 8.10
C ASN A 68 13.60 2.59 9.11
N ASP A 69 14.30 2.47 10.24
CA ASP A 69 14.30 3.44 11.33
C ASP A 69 15.49 4.42 11.34
N ALA A 70 16.37 4.36 10.34
CA ALA A 70 17.53 5.24 10.23
C ALA A 70 17.13 6.74 10.20
N MET A 71 17.89 7.56 10.93
CA MET A 71 17.75 9.02 11.03
C MET A 71 19.10 9.70 10.79
N PRO A 72 19.64 9.67 9.55
CA PRO A 72 20.91 10.33 9.24
C PRO A 72 20.78 11.85 9.34
N ALA A 73 21.90 12.54 9.58
CA ALA A 73 21.99 13.98 9.44
C ALA A 73 21.97 14.34 7.94
N ILE A 74 20.81 14.81 7.45
CA ILE A 74 20.63 15.21 6.06
C ILE A 74 21.01 16.67 5.87
N HIS A 75 21.87 16.93 4.87
CA HIS A 75 22.20 18.26 4.38
C HIS A 75 21.85 18.36 2.89
N VAL A 76 21.19 19.45 2.50
CA VAL A 76 20.92 19.79 1.10
C VAL A 76 21.53 21.15 0.80
N ASP A 77 22.42 21.20 -0.19
CA ASP A 77 23.00 22.45 -0.65
C ASP A 77 21.97 23.28 -1.43
N PRO A 78 21.75 24.57 -1.08
CA PRO A 78 20.65 25.36 -1.64
C PRO A 78 20.86 25.81 -3.08
N GLU A 79 22.10 25.74 -3.62
CA GLU A 79 22.43 26.20 -4.97
C GLU A 79 22.56 25.03 -5.93
N SER A 80 23.31 23.99 -5.54
CA SER A 80 23.58 22.79 -6.34
C SER A 80 22.57 21.67 -6.18
N TYR A 81 21.74 21.72 -5.12
CA TYR A 81 20.81 20.67 -4.71
C TYR A 81 21.48 19.32 -4.39
N SER A 82 22.79 19.31 -4.15
CA SER A 82 23.49 18.11 -3.71
C SER A 82 23.03 17.69 -2.31
N VAL A 83 22.79 16.39 -2.15
CA VAL A 83 22.29 15.79 -0.90
C VAL A 83 23.39 14.99 -0.25
N ARG A 84 23.58 15.17 1.06
CA ARG A 84 24.49 14.35 1.88
C ARG A 84 23.76 13.78 3.09
N ALA A 85 24.06 12.53 3.42
CA ALA A 85 23.61 11.86 4.64
C ALA A 85 24.84 11.51 5.47
N ASP A 86 24.93 12.05 6.69
CA ASP A 86 26.10 11.87 7.58
C ASP A 86 27.43 12.26 6.90
N GLY A 87 27.38 13.27 6.02
CA GLY A 87 28.53 13.77 5.23
C GLY A 87 28.74 13.04 3.89
N GLU A 88 28.15 11.86 3.72
CA GLU A 88 28.29 11.05 2.51
C GLU A 88 27.33 11.49 1.39
N PRO A 89 27.81 11.71 0.15
CA PRO A 89 26.94 12.08 -0.97
C PRO A 89 25.90 11.00 -1.29
N CYS A 90 24.62 11.41 -1.36
CA CYS A 90 23.53 10.53 -1.79
C CYS A 90 23.34 10.63 -3.30
N VAL A 91 24.12 9.86 -4.06
CA VAL A 91 24.08 9.85 -5.53
C VAL A 91 23.76 8.46 -6.07
N ALA A 92 22.99 8.41 -7.15
CA ALA A 92 22.72 7.19 -7.90
C ALA A 92 22.73 7.51 -9.40
N ALA A 93 23.33 6.64 -10.20
CA ALA A 93 23.26 6.76 -11.66
C ALA A 93 21.84 6.44 -12.14
N PRO A 94 21.35 7.10 -13.19
CA PRO A 94 20.09 6.72 -13.81
C PRO A 94 20.17 5.30 -14.37
N ALA A 95 19.11 4.51 -14.18
CA ALA A 95 19.01 3.20 -14.78
C ALA A 95 18.44 3.31 -16.21
N GLU A 96 19.09 2.67 -17.18
CA GLU A 96 18.60 2.61 -18.57
C GLU A 96 17.48 1.59 -18.76
N THR A 97 17.47 0.54 -17.92
CA THR A 97 16.45 -0.53 -17.93
C THR A 97 16.12 -0.96 -16.50
N LEU A 98 14.93 -1.52 -16.30
CA LEU A 98 14.47 -2.02 -15.00
C LEU A 98 13.89 -3.43 -15.11
N PRO A 99 14.09 -4.31 -14.10
CA PRO A 99 13.37 -5.58 -14.02
C PRO A 99 11.88 -5.35 -13.76
N LEU A 100 11.07 -6.41 -13.89
CA LEU A 100 9.61 -6.34 -13.67
C LEU A 100 8.92 -5.26 -14.53
N SER A 101 9.42 -5.03 -15.74
CA SER A 101 8.90 -4.04 -16.70
C SER A 101 8.41 -4.72 -17.99
N GLN A 102 8.99 -4.40 -19.16
CA GLN A 102 8.58 -4.85 -20.50
C GLN A 102 8.43 -6.37 -20.65
N ALA A 103 9.09 -7.18 -19.81
CA ALA A 103 8.96 -8.64 -19.82
C ALA A 103 7.62 -9.15 -19.26
N TYR A 104 6.87 -8.34 -18.50
CA TYR A 104 5.69 -8.78 -17.74
C TYR A 104 4.40 -8.03 -18.10
N TYR A 105 4.50 -6.92 -18.83
CA TYR A 105 3.35 -6.09 -19.20
C TYR A 105 3.15 -6.10 -20.72
N VAL A 106 1.89 -6.20 -21.14
CA VAL A 106 1.52 -6.16 -22.56
C VAL A 106 1.71 -4.76 -23.16
N TYR A 107 1.54 -3.72 -22.33
CA TYR A 107 1.72 -2.31 -22.65
C TYR A 107 2.32 -1.56 -21.45
#